data_AF-A0A238V6P2-F1
#
_entry.id   AF-A0A238V6P2-F1
#
_cell.length_a   1.000
_cell.length_b   1.000
_cell.length_c   1.000
_cell.angle_alpha   90.00
_cell.angle_beta   90.00
_cell.angle_gamma   90.00
#
_symmetry.space_group_name_H-M   'P 1'
#
loop_
_entity.id
_entity.type
_entity.pdbx_description
1 polymer ?
#
loop_
_entity_poly.entity_id
_entity_poly.type
_entity_poly.pdbx_seq_one_letter_code
_entity_poly.pdbx_strand_id
1 'polypeptide(L)'
;MATAPTPESLERVARRRYEAQTGNHWRHASPRQRRAWLRRIEPELRAEHGIAADAVYRDGTWQPAEQLDLFTTTQHDSTDGDGGCHE
;
A
#
# COMPACT_ATOMS: atom_id res chain seq x y z
N MET A 1 1.39 14.88 12.78
CA MET A 1 1.94 13.84 11.88
C MET A 1 1.26 14.03 10.53
N ALA A 2 2.01 14.14 9.43
CA ALA A 2 1.40 14.25 8.11
C ALA A 2 0.80 12.88 7.74
N THR A 3 -0.51 12.81 7.53
CA THR A 3 -1.17 11.60 7.07
C THR A 3 -0.59 11.22 5.72
N ALA A 4 -0.22 9.94 5.54
CA ALA A 4 0.22 9.44 4.25
C ALA A 4 -0.85 9.76 3.18
N PRO A 5 -0.46 10.20 1.97
CA PRO A 5 -1.43 10.59 0.95
C PRO A 5 -2.28 9.40 0.53
N THR A 6 -3.59 9.65 0.38
CA THR A 6 -4.51 8.64 -0.17
C THR A 6 -4.18 8.34 -1.63
N PRO A 7 -4.57 7.17 -2.18
CA PRO A 7 -4.37 6.86 -3.59
C PRO A 7 -5.01 7.90 -4.53
N GLU A 8 -6.16 8.46 -4.15
CA GLU A 8 -6.79 9.57 -4.89
C GLU A 8 -5.93 10.84 -4.89
N SER A 9 -5.25 11.11 -3.78
CA SER A 9 -4.32 12.25 -3.68
C SER A 9 -3.10 12.04 -4.58
N LEU A 10 -2.52 10.83 -4.56
CA LEU A 10 -1.41 10.47 -5.47
C LEU A 10 -1.84 10.59 -6.94
N GLU A 11 -3.03 10.13 -7.28
CA GLU A 11 -3.56 10.24 -8.65
C GLU A 11 -3.74 11.71 -9.07
N ARG A 12 -4.26 12.57 -8.19
CA ARG A 12 -4.38 14.01 -8.49
C ARG A 12 -3.03 14.66 -8.75
N VAL A 13 -2.00 14.29 -7.99
CA VAL A 13 -0.63 14.79 -8.21
C VAL A 13 -0.07 14.25 -9.54
N ALA A 14 -0.27 12.96 -9.83
CA ALA A 14 0.16 12.35 -11.08
C ALA A 14 -0.47 13.03 -12.30
N ARG A 15 -1.76 13.38 -12.23
CA ARG A 15 -2.47 14.14 -13.29
C ARG A 15 -1.84 15.51 -13.52
N ARG A 16 -1.58 16.29 -12.45
CA ARG A 16 -0.93 17.61 -12.56
C ARG A 16 0.47 17.51 -13.15
N ARG A 17 1.25 16.50 -12.74
CA ARG A 17 2.59 16.26 -13.30
C ARG A 17 2.54 15.86 -14.78
N TYR A 18 1.52 15.11 -15.21
CA TYR A 18 1.33 14.79 -16.63
C TYR A 18 1.15 16.05 -17.47
N GLU A 19 0.26 16.93 -17.04
CA GLU A 19 -0.03 18.18 -17.75
C GLU A 19 1.20 19.09 -17.79
N ALA A 20 1.94 19.18 -16.68
CA ALA A 20 3.17 19.96 -16.60
C ALA A 20 4.31 19.42 -17.48
N GLN A 21 4.49 18.08 -17.56
CA GLN A 21 5.61 17.48 -18.30
C GLN A 21 5.32 17.29 -19.79
N THR A 22 4.07 16.97 -20.14
CA THR A 22 3.71 16.66 -21.54
C THR A 22 3.13 17.84 -22.29
N GLY A 23 2.70 18.89 -21.58
CA GLY A 23 1.92 20.00 -22.14
C GLY A 23 0.52 19.60 -22.61
N ASN A 24 0.12 18.33 -22.43
CA ASN A 24 -1.19 17.83 -22.84
C ASN A 24 -2.12 17.70 -21.64
N HIS A 25 -3.39 18.04 -21.83
CA HIS A 25 -4.40 17.82 -20.80
C HIS A 25 -4.62 16.34 -20.53
N TRP A 26 -4.71 15.97 -19.25
CA TRP A 26 -4.98 14.60 -18.82
C TRP A 26 -6.24 14.01 -19.47
N ARG A 27 -7.27 14.86 -19.64
CA ARG A 27 -8.55 14.48 -20.25
C ARG A 27 -8.43 14.10 -21.73
N HIS A 28 -7.38 14.54 -22.43
CA HIS A 28 -7.12 14.20 -23.83
C HIS A 28 -6.22 12.96 -23.97
N ALA A 29 -5.53 12.54 -22.90
CA ALA A 29 -4.73 11.33 -22.91
C ALA A 29 -5.63 10.10 -23.09
N SER A 30 -5.20 9.17 -23.96
CA SER A 30 -5.89 7.89 -24.15
C SER A 30 -5.82 7.03 -22.89
N PRO A 31 -6.76 6.10 -22.66
CA PRO A 31 -6.72 5.19 -21.50
C PRO A 31 -5.39 4.44 -21.36
N ARG A 32 -4.80 4.03 -22.49
CA ARG A 32 -3.48 3.39 -22.54
C ARG A 32 -2.35 4.32 -22.09
N GLN A 33 -2.35 5.58 -22.51
CA GLN A 33 -1.36 6.58 -22.10
C GLN A 33 -1.49 6.90 -20.61
N ARG A 34 -2.71 7.07 -20.12
CA ARG A 34 -2.97 7.30 -18.69
C ARG A 34 -2.43 6.17 -17.83
N ARG A 35 -2.68 4.92 -18.22
CA ARG A 35 -2.15 3.73 -17.53
C ARG A 35 -0.62 3.67 -17.58
N ALA A 36 -0.02 3.93 -18.73
CA ALA A 36 1.43 3.95 -18.87
C ALA A 36 2.07 5.05 -18.01
N TRP A 37 1.44 6.23 -17.95
CA TRP A 37 1.86 7.33 -17.11
C TRP A 37 1.81 6.98 -15.62
N LEU A 38 0.67 6.48 -15.14
CA LEU A 38 0.51 6.11 -13.74
C LEU A 38 1.55 5.06 -13.33
N ARG A 39 1.73 3.99 -14.12
CA ARG A 39 2.76 2.96 -13.83
C ARG A 39 4.17 3.52 -13.74
N ARG A 40 4.47 4.59 -14.49
CA ARG A 40 5.79 5.23 -14.47
C ARG A 40 5.97 6.10 -13.23
N ILE A 41 4.99 6.96 -12.92
CA ILE A 41 5.16 8.01 -11.91
C ILE A 41 4.71 7.63 -10.50
N GLU A 42 3.78 6.67 -10.38
CA GLU A 42 3.30 6.17 -9.10
C GLU A 42 4.42 5.71 -8.16
N PRO A 43 5.43 4.92 -8.58
CA PRO A 43 6.53 4.53 -7.69
C PRO A 43 7.37 5.73 -7.22
N GLU A 44 7.57 6.74 -8.08
CA GLU A 44 8.29 7.98 -7.70
C GLU A 44 7.51 8.74 -6.63
N LEU A 45 6.20 8.93 -6.83
CA LEU A 45 5.34 9.60 -5.87
C LEU A 45 5.27 8.83 -4.54
N ARG A 46 5.18 7.50 -4.58
CA ARG A 46 5.20 6.67 -3.36
C ARG A 46 6.53 6.84 -2.61
N ALA A 47 7.66 6.81 -3.31
CA ALA A 47 8.99 6.99 -2.71
C ALA A 47 9.15 8.37 -2.05
N GLU A 48 8.62 9.44 -2.65
CA GLU A 48 8.62 10.80 -2.06
C GLU A 48 7.90 10.85 -0.70
N HIS A 49 6.94 9.95 -0.48
CA HIS A 49 6.16 9.85 0.75
C HIS A 49 6.60 8.69 1.66
N GLY A 50 7.68 7.98 1.33
CA GLY A 50 8.16 6.82 2.09
C GLY A 50 7.23 5.61 2.04
N ILE A 51 6.34 5.53 1.04
CA ILE A 51 5.43 4.40 0.82
C ILE A 51 6.18 3.33 0.02
N ALA A 52 6.17 2.08 0.49
CA ALA A 52 6.79 0.97 -0.24
C ALA A 52 6.11 0.76 -1.61
N ALA A 53 6.90 0.34 -2.61
CA ALA A 53 6.38 0.13 -3.97
C ALA A 53 5.32 -0.99 -4.02
N ASP A 54 5.46 -2.00 -3.17
CA ASP A 54 4.51 -3.10 -2.99
C ASP A 54 3.35 -2.75 -2.03
N ALA A 55 3.42 -1.62 -1.31
CA ALA A 55 2.40 -1.29 -0.32
C ALA A 55 1.00 -1.23 -0.94
N VAL A 56 0.04 -1.76 -0.20
CA VAL A 56 -1.37 -1.80 -0.56
C VAL A 56 -2.13 -0.86 0.36
N TYR A 57 -2.97 0.00 -0.22
CA TYR A 57 -3.84 0.87 0.56
C TYR A 57 -5.07 0.09 1.06
N ARG A 58 -5.19 -0.12 2.37
CA ARG A 58 -6.32 -0.77 3.03
C ARG A 58 -6.67 -0.06 4.33
N ASP A 59 -7.97 -0.01 4.64
CA ASP A 59 -8.48 0.61 5.87
C ASP A 59 -8.00 2.06 6.10
N GLY A 60 -7.86 2.82 5.00
CA GLY A 60 -7.40 4.21 5.09
C GLY A 60 -5.90 4.40 5.34
N THR A 61 -5.09 3.33 5.27
CA THR A 61 -3.64 3.39 5.44
C THR A 61 -2.88 2.56 4.42
N TRP A 62 -1.62 2.90 4.17
CA TRP A 62 -0.71 2.07 3.37
C TRP A 62 -0.13 0.98 4.25
N GLN A 63 -0.38 -0.27 3.87
CA GLN A 63 0.19 -1.46 4.52
C GLN A 63 1.22 -2.07 3.58
N PRO A 64 2.38 -2.56 4.06
CA PRO A 64 3.29 -3.34 3.21
C PRO A 64 2.54 -4.53 2.59
N ALA A 65 2.88 -4.92 1.36
CA ALA A 65 2.34 -6.17 0.81
C ALA A 65 2.75 -7.27 1.76
N GLU A 66 1.73 -7.93 2.33
CA GLU A 66 1.79 -8.93 3.38
C GLU A 66 3.19 -9.56 3.48
N GLN A 67 3.92 -9.19 4.52
CA GLN A 67 4.82 -10.16 5.11
C GLN A 67 3.85 -11.25 5.59
N LEU A 68 3.66 -12.30 4.78
CA LEU A 68 3.04 -13.54 5.24
C LEU A 68 3.73 -13.83 6.56
N ASP A 69 3.02 -13.64 7.65
CA ASP A 69 3.53 -13.89 8.98
C ASP A 69 3.68 -15.41 9.05
N LEU A 70 4.84 -15.91 8.60
CA LEU A 70 5.22 -17.32 8.63
C LEU A 70 5.29 -17.84 10.09
N PHE A 71 5.05 -16.96 11.06
CA PHE A 71 4.94 -17.24 12.47
C PHE A 71 3.60 -16.74 13.02
N THR A 72 2.48 -17.17 12.43
CA THR A 72 1.35 -17.53 13.31
C THR A 72 1.84 -18.66 14.20
N THR A 73 2.52 -18.29 15.29
CA THR A 73 2.78 -19.17 16.42
C THR A 73 1.40 -19.55 16.91
N THR A 74 0.95 -20.72 16.50
CA THR A 74 0.02 -21.54 17.25
C THR A 74 0.60 -21.65 18.67
N GLN A 75 0.23 -20.73 19.55
CA GLN A 75 0.24 -21.00 20.99
C GLN A 75 -0.96 -21.90 21.24
N HIS A 76 -0.80 -23.15 20.79
CA HIS A 76 -1.43 -24.32 21.35
C HIS A 76 -0.39 -24.92 22.27
N ASP A 77 -0.17 -24.28 23.43
CA ASP A 77 0.34 -24.98 24.60
C ASP A 77 0.08 -24.13 25.84
N SER A 78 -1.00 -24.46 26.53
CA SER A 78 -0.91 -24.61 27.98
C SER A 78 -1.60 -25.91 28.30
N THR A 79 -0.86 -26.98 28.03
CA THR A 79 -0.98 -28.23 28.76
C THR A 79 -0.67 -27.93 30.23
N ASP A 80 -1.68 -27.52 31.01
CA ASP A 80 -1.64 -27.74 32.45
C ASP A 80 -2.44 -29.01 32.73
N GLY A 81 -1.76 -30.13 32.48
CA GLY A 81 -2.11 -31.39 33.11
C GLY A 81 -1.52 -31.39 34.51
N ASP A 82 -2.20 -30.78 35.48
CA ASP A 82 -2.01 -31.15 36.88
C ASP A 82 -2.96 -32.31 37.19
N GLY A 83 -2.41 -33.52 37.08
CA GLY A 83 -3.05 -34.73 37.55
C GLY A 83 -3.02 -34.78 39.08
N GLY A 84 -4.19 -34.88 39.70
CA GLY A 84 -4.35 -35.13 41.12
C GLY A 84 -5.65 -35.87 41.44
N CYS A 85 -5.65 -37.18 41.17
CA CYS A 85 -6.61 -38.14 41.73
C CYS A 85 -6.15 -38.58 43.14
N HIS A 86 -7.09 -39.03 43.99
CA HIS A 86 -6.95 -39.59 45.36
C HIS A 86 -6.79 -38.54 46.49
N GLU A 87 -7.49 -38.61 47.62
CA GLU A 87 -8.18 -39.71 48.33
C GLU A 87 -9.58 -39.31 48.86
#